data_AF-A0A3L6FXN8-F1
#
_entry.id   AF-A0A3L6FXN8-F1
#
_cell.length_a   1.000
_cell.length_b   1.000
_cell.length_c   1.000
_cell.angle_alpha   90.00
_cell.angle_beta   90.00
_cell.angle_gamma   90.00
#
_symmetry.space_group_name_H-M   'P 1'
#
loop_
_entity.id
_entity.type
_entity.pdbx_description
1 polymer ?
#
loop_
_entity_poly.entity_id
_entity_poly.type
_entity_poly.pdbx_seq_one_letter_code
_entity_poly.pdbx_strand_id
1 'polypeptide(L)'
;MWILQSELTLCEKGQCSKHYPKKIQNETVVDINGFVVYKRSNNNRFVMKSNIKLDNRWIVPYNLTLLKKYQAHINVEWCNKSIFIKYLFKYVTKGPDQSKLYLQRVLDGQDTSIDEETNTRNEVKEYLDARFICPYDSCWRILGYEIHRHFPPIARLPVHLPNENYITYHASANMSQILSQEFLR
;
A
#
# COMPACT_ATOMS: atom_id res chain seq x y z
N MET A 1 -11.04 17.00 -21.05
CA MET A 1 -10.89 17.98 -19.96
C MET A 1 -11.18 17.24 -18.67
N TRP A 2 -10.16 16.76 -17.97
CA TRP A 2 -10.35 16.01 -16.72
C TRP A 2 -10.52 17.02 -15.59
N ILE A 3 -11.75 17.48 -15.42
CA ILE A 3 -12.21 18.02 -14.14
C ILE A 3 -12.11 16.87 -13.15
N LEU A 4 -11.75 17.11 -11.89
CA LEU A 4 -11.83 16.09 -10.81
C LEU A 4 -13.22 15.42 -10.89
N GLN A 5 -13.28 14.24 -11.49
CA GLN A 5 -14.53 13.56 -11.82
C GLN A 5 -14.55 12.13 -11.29
N SER A 6 -13.48 11.64 -10.66
CA SER A 6 -13.55 10.35 -9.99
C SER A 6 -14.22 10.44 -8.63
N GLU A 7 -14.13 11.55 -7.90
CA GLU A 7 -14.83 11.73 -6.64
C GLU A 7 -14.96 13.23 -6.33
N LEU A 8 -16.19 13.73 -6.21
CA LEU A 8 -16.48 14.79 -5.25
C LEU A 8 -16.26 14.18 -3.84
N THR A 9 -15.02 13.80 -3.51
CA THR A 9 -14.67 13.29 -2.18
C THR A 9 -14.92 14.42 -1.21
N LEU A 10 -16.03 14.25 -0.48
CA LEU A 10 -16.52 15.00 0.67
C LEU A 10 -15.81 16.34 0.92
N CYS A 11 -16.47 17.42 0.51
CA CYS A 11 -16.30 18.70 1.19
C CYS A 11 -16.92 18.57 2.60
N GLU A 12 -16.19 18.02 3.56
CA GLU A 12 -16.57 18.19 4.96
C GLU A 12 -16.60 19.71 5.23
N LYS A 13 -17.77 20.24 5.60
CA LYS A 13 -18.00 21.68 5.88
C LYS A 13 -17.83 22.63 4.69
N GLY A 14 -18.01 22.15 3.45
CA GLY A 14 -17.97 23.01 2.26
C GLY A 14 -16.56 23.40 1.79
N GLN A 15 -15.52 22.80 2.36
CA GLN A 15 -14.13 23.00 1.92
C GLN A 15 -13.56 21.72 1.31
N CYS A 16 -12.91 21.85 0.16
CA CYS A 16 -12.26 20.72 -0.50
C CYS A 16 -11.04 20.27 0.32
N SER A 17 -10.95 18.97 0.65
CA SER A 17 -9.80 18.37 1.34
C SER A 17 -8.46 18.56 0.62
N LYS A 18 -8.50 18.76 -0.71
CA LYS A 18 -7.32 19.05 -1.55
C LYS A 18 -7.05 20.56 -1.73
N HIS A 19 -7.78 21.40 -0.99
CA HIS A 19 -7.64 22.85 -0.95
C HIS A 19 -7.85 23.50 -2.33
N TYR A 20 -8.87 23.04 -3.05
CA TYR A 20 -9.37 23.72 -4.25
C TYR A 20 -10.47 24.71 -3.87
N PRO A 21 -10.57 25.86 -4.56
CA PRO A 21 -9.77 26.31 -5.70
C PRO A 21 -8.36 26.79 -5.31
N LYS A 22 -7.36 26.51 -6.16
CA LYS A 22 -5.98 27.00 -5.96
C LYS A 22 -5.84 28.46 -6.44
N LYS A 23 -4.83 29.18 -5.95
CA LYS A 23 -4.54 30.55 -6.42
C LYS A 23 -4.10 30.52 -7.90
N ILE A 24 -4.46 31.57 -8.64
CA ILE A 24 -3.94 31.82 -9.99
C ILE A 24 -2.44 32.07 -9.89
N GLN A 25 -1.69 31.50 -10.84
CA GLN A 25 -0.24 31.65 -10.87
C GLN A 25 0.23 31.73 -12.31
N ASN A 26 1.02 32.74 -12.66
CA ASN A 26 1.45 32.95 -14.04
C ASN A 26 2.60 32.04 -14.46
N GLU A 27 3.38 31.54 -13.51
CA GLU A 27 4.58 30.73 -13.74
C GLU A 27 4.69 29.61 -12.72
N THR A 28 5.37 28.52 -13.08
CA THR A 28 5.63 27.43 -12.14
C THR A 28 6.82 27.82 -11.28
N VAL A 29 6.63 27.93 -9.97
CA VAL A 29 7.68 28.33 -9.01
C VAL A 29 7.79 27.32 -7.88
N VAL A 30 8.97 27.22 -7.28
CA VAL A 30 9.18 26.44 -6.05
C VAL A 30 9.02 27.38 -4.86
N ASP A 31 8.15 27.03 -3.92
CA ASP A 31 7.95 27.82 -2.71
C ASP A 31 9.10 27.67 -1.71
N ILE A 32 9.08 28.49 -0.66
CA ILE A 32 10.08 28.45 0.44
C ILE A 32 10.17 27.10 1.15
N ASN A 33 9.12 26.28 1.07
CA ASN A 33 9.03 24.96 1.68
C ASN A 33 9.49 23.85 0.73
N GLY A 34 9.91 24.19 -0.50
CA GLY A 34 10.37 23.26 -1.51
C GLY A 34 9.27 22.57 -2.32
N PHE A 35 8.01 23.01 -2.21
CA PHE A 35 6.89 22.51 -3.00
C PHE A 35 6.72 23.30 -4.30
N VAL A 36 6.30 22.62 -5.36
CA VAL A 36 5.99 23.27 -6.63
C VAL A 36 4.60 23.88 -6.61
N VAL A 37 4.56 25.19 -6.85
CA VAL A 37 3.34 25.91 -7.19
C VAL A 37 3.26 26.00 -8.71
N TYR A 38 2.45 25.12 -9.30
CA TYR A 38 2.27 25.07 -10.76
C TYR A 38 1.59 26.31 -11.32
N LYS A 39 2.01 26.70 -12.53
CA LYS A 39 1.32 27.70 -13.36
C LYS A 39 -0.16 27.36 -13.53
N ARG A 40 -0.99 28.34 -13.21
CA ARG A 40 -2.46 28.36 -13.36
C ARG A 40 -2.88 29.71 -13.94
N SER A 41 -2.69 29.90 -15.24
CA SER A 41 -3.02 31.15 -15.91
C SER A 41 -4.52 31.43 -15.91
N ASN A 42 -4.91 32.69 -15.74
CA ASN A 42 -6.28 33.11 -16.00
C ASN A 42 -6.45 33.40 -17.50
N ASN A 43 -7.18 32.55 -18.21
CA ASN A 43 -7.51 32.71 -19.63
C ASN A 43 -9.00 33.03 -19.86
N ASN A 44 -9.72 33.39 -18.79
CA ASN A 44 -11.17 33.64 -18.78
C ASN A 44 -12.03 32.46 -19.26
N ARG A 45 -11.46 31.26 -19.47
CA ARG A 45 -12.20 30.05 -19.81
C ARG A 45 -12.75 29.40 -18.56
N PHE A 46 -14.00 28.97 -18.62
CA PHE A 46 -14.66 28.28 -17.52
C PHE A 46 -15.68 27.29 -18.05
N VAL A 47 -16.05 26.33 -17.21
CA VAL A 47 -17.14 25.38 -17.43
C VAL A 47 -18.10 25.48 -16.24
N MET A 48 -19.40 25.53 -16.51
CA MET A 48 -20.42 25.46 -15.47
C MET A 48 -20.71 24.00 -15.15
N LYS A 49 -20.60 23.61 -13.88
CA LYS A 49 -21.00 22.29 -13.39
C LYS A 49 -21.77 22.46 -12.08
N SER A 50 -23.00 21.98 -12.02
CA SER A 50 -23.86 22.08 -10.81
C SER A 50 -23.95 23.51 -10.25
N ASN A 51 -24.16 24.51 -11.13
CA ASN A 51 -24.17 25.95 -10.80
C ASN A 51 -22.85 26.53 -10.26
N ILE A 52 -21.76 25.77 -10.29
CA ILE A 52 -20.43 26.25 -9.90
C ILE A 52 -19.62 26.56 -11.16
N LYS A 53 -19.03 27.75 -11.19
CA LYS A 53 -18.10 28.18 -12.24
C LYS A 53 -16.72 27.58 -12.00
N LEU A 54 -16.36 26.58 -12.80
CA LEU A 54 -15.05 25.91 -12.75
C LEU A 54 -14.10 26.53 -13.76
N ASP A 55 -13.10 27.27 -13.27
CA ASP A 55 -11.98 27.79 -14.06
C ASP A 55 -10.68 27.00 -13.80
N ASN A 56 -9.55 27.49 -14.31
CA ASN A 56 -8.24 26.82 -14.16
C ASN A 56 -7.78 26.65 -12.70
N ARG A 57 -8.41 27.33 -11.73
CA ARG A 57 -8.11 27.14 -10.31
C ARG A 57 -8.59 25.78 -9.80
N TRP A 58 -9.55 25.16 -10.48
CA TRP A 58 -10.15 23.86 -10.15
C TRP A 58 -9.49 22.66 -10.86
N ILE A 59 -8.56 22.92 -11.78
CA ILE A 59 -7.95 21.90 -12.61
C ILE A 59 -6.72 21.32 -11.91
N VAL A 60 -6.57 19.99 -11.95
CA VAL A 60 -5.33 19.31 -11.53
C VAL A 60 -4.29 19.49 -12.65
N PRO A 61 -3.06 19.95 -12.35
CA PRO A 61 -2.01 20.07 -13.36
C PRO A 61 -1.75 18.73 -14.06
N TYR A 62 -1.57 18.77 -15.37
CA TYR A 62 -1.33 17.58 -16.19
C TYR A 62 -0.31 17.88 -17.28
N ASN A 63 0.42 16.85 -17.69
CA ASN A 63 1.30 16.91 -18.85
C ASN A 63 0.55 16.37 -20.08
N LEU A 64 0.30 17.23 -21.07
CA LEU A 64 -0.49 16.87 -22.26
C LEU A 64 0.14 15.72 -23.06
N THR A 65 1.47 15.71 -23.17
CA THR A 65 2.21 14.67 -23.90
C THR A 65 2.04 13.31 -23.24
N LEU A 66 2.21 13.25 -21.92
CA LEU A 66 2.03 12.01 -21.15
C LEU A 66 0.58 11.54 -21.14
N LEU A 67 -0.36 12.48 -20.98
CA LEU A 67 -1.78 12.18 -21.01
C LEU A 67 -2.20 11.57 -22.35
N LYS A 68 -1.73 12.14 -23.47
CA LYS A 68 -2.02 11.60 -24.81
C LYS A 68 -1.33 10.26 -25.06
N LYS A 69 -0.06 10.12 -24.66
CA LYS A 69 0.75 8.92 -24.91
C LYS A 69 0.21 7.69 -24.17
N TYR A 70 -0.19 7.87 -22.91
CA TYR A 70 -0.60 6.75 -22.03
C TYR A 70 -2.10 6.70 -21.77
N GLN A 71 -2.88 7.62 -22.34
CA GLN A 71 -4.33 7.77 -22.11
C GLN A 71 -4.71 7.78 -20.62
N ALA A 72 -3.81 8.28 -19.76
CA ALA A 72 -3.95 8.26 -18.31
C ALA A 72 -3.53 9.61 -17.71
N HIS A 73 -4.13 9.97 -16.57
CA HIS A 73 -3.75 11.18 -15.84
C HIS A 73 -2.48 10.92 -15.02
N ILE A 74 -1.32 11.29 -15.58
CA ILE A 74 -0.03 11.11 -14.93
C ILE A 74 0.32 12.36 -14.15
N ASN A 75 0.43 12.22 -12.83
CA ASN A 75 0.96 13.26 -11.96
C ASN A 75 2.49 13.34 -12.13
N VAL A 76 3.00 14.51 -12.47
CA VAL A 76 4.44 14.77 -12.60
C VAL A 76 4.81 15.75 -11.50
N GLU A 77 5.70 15.36 -10.60
CA GLU A 77 6.14 16.18 -9.48
C GLU A 77 7.63 16.50 -9.58
N TRP A 78 8.00 17.72 -9.19
CA TRP A 78 9.41 18.07 -9.01
C TRP A 78 9.89 17.47 -7.70
N CYS A 79 10.84 16.55 -7.82
CA CYS A 79 11.38 15.82 -6.70
C CYS A 79 12.63 16.53 -6.16
N ASN A 80 12.48 17.37 -5.13
CA ASN A 80 13.64 17.83 -4.36
C ASN A 80 14.19 16.65 -3.53
N LYS A 81 15.53 16.47 -3.54
CA LYS A 81 16.19 15.20 -3.18
C LYS A 81 15.73 14.61 -1.84
N SER A 82 15.57 15.42 -0.80
CA SER A 82 15.27 14.95 0.56
C SER A 82 13.85 14.37 0.71
N ILE A 83 12.85 15.04 0.15
CA ILE A 83 11.45 14.59 0.20
C ILE A 83 11.30 13.34 -0.67
N PHE A 84 11.88 13.35 -1.87
CA PHE A 84 11.83 12.18 -2.74
C PHE A 84 12.46 10.93 -2.12
N ILE A 85 13.64 11.07 -1.50
CA ILE A 85 14.30 9.98 -0.78
C ILE A 85 13.38 9.45 0.33
N LYS A 86 12.83 10.34 1.16
CA LYS A 86 11.88 9.94 2.22
C LYS A 86 10.65 9.24 1.66
N TYR A 87 10.08 9.73 0.57
CA TYR A 87 8.90 9.13 -0.07
C TYR A 87 9.23 7.78 -0.70
N LEU A 88 10.34 7.68 -1.43
CA LEU A 88 10.80 6.43 -2.03
C LEU A 88 11.04 5.37 -0.94
N PHE A 89 11.83 5.71 0.09
CA PHE A 89 12.04 4.80 1.22
C PHE A 89 10.73 4.45 1.90
N LYS A 90 9.83 5.43 2.12
CA LYS A 90 8.50 5.14 2.66
C LYS A 90 7.79 4.06 1.84
N TYR A 91 7.79 4.10 0.51
CA TYR A 91 7.10 3.09 -0.31
C TYR A 91 7.86 1.77 -0.40
N VAL A 92 9.18 1.79 -0.44
CA VAL A 92 10.03 0.57 -0.44
C VAL A 92 9.92 -0.17 0.90
N THR A 93 9.87 0.57 2.01
CA THR A 93 9.79 0.02 3.36
C THR A 93 8.37 -0.01 3.90
N LYS A 94 7.37 0.50 3.15
CA LYS A 94 5.96 0.32 3.52
C LYS A 94 5.73 -1.18 3.43
N GLY A 95 5.58 -1.79 4.61
CA GLY A 95 5.22 -3.20 4.67
C GLY A 95 3.99 -3.44 3.80
N PRO A 96 3.88 -4.63 3.19
CA PRO A 96 2.69 -4.98 2.44
C PRO A 96 1.47 -4.90 3.36
N ASP A 97 0.32 -4.55 2.78
CA ASP A 97 -0.90 -4.41 3.54
C ASP A 97 -1.20 -5.74 4.27
N GLN A 98 -1.36 -5.66 5.59
CA GLN A 98 -1.65 -6.79 6.44
C GLN A 98 -3.13 -6.75 6.79
N SER A 99 -3.80 -7.87 6.58
CA SER A 99 -5.16 -8.10 7.04
C SER A 99 -5.10 -9.05 8.22
N LYS A 100 -5.71 -8.66 9.34
CA LYS A 100 -5.97 -9.59 10.43
C LYS A 100 -7.21 -10.40 10.08
N LEU A 101 -7.05 -11.72 9.96
CA LEU A 101 -8.17 -12.64 9.75
C LEU A 101 -8.46 -13.36 11.06
N TYR A 102 -9.75 -13.42 11.40
CA TYR A 102 -10.25 -14.24 12.49
C TYR A 102 -10.76 -15.54 11.90
N LEU A 103 -10.11 -16.66 12.22
CA LEU A 103 -10.64 -17.98 11.84
C LEU A 103 -11.51 -18.51 12.96
N GLN A 104 -12.82 -18.28 12.86
CA GLN A 104 -13.77 -19.01 13.68
C GLN A 104 -13.99 -20.39 13.05
N ARG A 105 -13.49 -21.45 13.69
CA ARG A 105 -13.91 -22.82 13.35
C ARG A 105 -15.38 -22.97 13.72
N VAL A 106 -16.27 -22.82 12.74
CA VAL A 106 -17.65 -23.30 12.86
C VAL A 106 -17.63 -24.80 12.61
N LEU A 107 -17.05 -25.55 13.55
CA LEU A 107 -17.32 -26.99 13.66
C LEU A 107 -18.50 -27.10 14.63
N ASP A 108 -19.67 -27.41 14.07
CA ASP A 108 -20.92 -27.80 14.74
C ASP A 108 -20.89 -27.71 16.28
N GLY A 109 -21.15 -26.50 16.79
CA GLY A 109 -21.54 -26.30 18.20
C GLY A 109 -20.48 -26.53 19.28
N GLN A 110 -19.19 -26.65 18.97
CA GLN A 110 -18.15 -26.70 20.00
C GLN A 110 -17.50 -25.33 20.23
N ASP A 111 -17.45 -24.92 21.51
CA ASP A 111 -16.84 -23.67 21.95
C ASP A 111 -15.33 -23.61 21.66
N THR A 112 -14.86 -22.37 21.49
CA THR A 112 -13.48 -21.92 21.24
C THR A 112 -12.40 -22.75 21.93
N SER A 113 -11.22 -22.92 21.31
CA SER A 113 -10.06 -23.55 21.98
C SER A 113 -9.65 -22.74 23.22
N ILE A 114 -10.05 -23.20 24.39
CA ILE A 114 -9.63 -22.68 25.70
C ILE A 114 -8.23 -23.21 25.98
N ASP A 115 -7.32 -22.38 26.48
CA ASP A 115 -6.05 -22.90 27.02
C ASP A 115 -6.35 -23.63 28.34
N GLU A 116 -6.04 -24.92 28.38
CA GLU A 116 -6.32 -25.79 29.55
C GLU A 116 -5.59 -25.32 30.82
N GLU A 117 -4.45 -24.62 30.69
CA GLU A 117 -3.68 -24.11 31.83
C GLU A 117 -4.28 -22.85 32.46
N THR A 118 -4.88 -21.96 31.67
CA THR A 118 -5.35 -20.64 32.15
C THR A 118 -6.87 -20.49 32.12
N ASN A 119 -7.57 -21.47 31.55
CA ASN A 119 -9.03 -21.49 31.36
C ASN A 119 -9.56 -20.20 30.70
N THR A 120 -8.73 -19.58 29.86
CA THR A 120 -9.04 -18.36 29.11
C THR A 120 -8.98 -18.63 27.61
N ARG A 121 -9.68 -17.80 26.86
CA ARG A 121 -9.71 -17.84 25.40
C ARG A 121 -8.28 -17.65 24.87
N ASN A 122 -7.77 -18.62 24.12
CA ASN A 122 -6.44 -18.51 23.50
C ASN A 122 -6.53 -17.57 22.28
N GLU A 123 -6.32 -16.28 22.55
CA GLU A 123 -6.33 -15.23 21.52
C GLU A 123 -5.28 -15.50 20.43
N VAL A 124 -4.10 -16.03 20.77
CA VAL A 124 -2.99 -16.28 19.85
C VAL A 124 -3.34 -17.31 18.76
N LYS A 125 -4.12 -18.35 19.10
CA LYS A 125 -4.59 -19.37 18.13
C LYS A 125 -5.68 -18.87 17.19
N GLU A 126 -6.35 -17.76 17.48
CA GLU A 126 -7.45 -17.22 16.67
C GLU A 126 -7.02 -16.20 15.60
N TYR A 127 -5.84 -15.60 15.74
CA TYR A 127 -5.34 -14.61 14.79
C TYR A 127 -4.50 -15.27 13.68
N LEU A 128 -4.97 -15.18 12.44
CA LEU A 128 -4.09 -15.29 11.28
C LEU A 128 -3.69 -13.90 10.81
N ASP A 129 -2.39 -13.60 10.95
CA ASP A 129 -1.78 -12.46 10.26
C ASP A 129 -1.59 -12.83 8.78
N ALA A 130 -2.59 -12.49 7.96
CA ALA A 130 -2.52 -12.69 6.52
C ALA A 130 -1.92 -11.46 5.83
N ARG A 131 -0.96 -11.70 4.94
CA ARG A 131 -0.41 -10.67 4.06
C ARG A 131 -1.28 -10.57 2.82
N PHE A 132 -1.81 -9.39 2.54
CA PHE A 132 -2.44 -9.13 1.25
C PHE A 132 -1.37 -9.09 0.16
N ILE A 133 -1.61 -9.85 -0.91
CA ILE A 133 -0.79 -9.84 -2.12
C ILE A 133 -1.72 -9.41 -3.25
N CYS A 134 -1.37 -8.31 -3.93
CA CYS A 134 -2.20 -7.87 -5.05
C CYS A 134 -2.14 -8.90 -6.20
N PRO A 135 -3.17 -8.98 -7.07
CA PRO A 135 -3.21 -9.95 -8.16
C PRO A 135 -1.98 -9.91 -9.08
N TYR A 136 -1.40 -8.74 -9.27
CA TYR A 136 -0.20 -8.57 -10.11
C TYR A 136 1.05 -9.15 -9.42
N ASP A 137 1.21 -8.89 -8.11
CA ASP A 137 2.30 -9.46 -7.31
C ASP A 137 2.17 -10.98 -7.17
N SER A 138 0.95 -11.52 -7.10
CA SER A 138 0.74 -12.96 -6.99
C SER A 138 1.12 -13.67 -8.28
N CYS A 139 0.74 -13.14 -9.45
CA CYS A 139 1.24 -13.63 -10.73
C CYS A 139 2.76 -13.59 -10.81
N TRP A 140 3.39 -12.50 -10.36
CA TRP A 140 4.86 -12.37 -10.35
C TRP A 140 5.53 -13.45 -9.50
N ARG A 141 4.97 -13.74 -8.32
CA ARG A 141 5.45 -14.78 -7.40
C ARG A 141 5.22 -16.19 -7.95
N ILE A 142 4.04 -16.47 -8.49
CA ILE A 142 3.69 -17.78 -9.08
C ILE A 142 4.61 -18.10 -10.26
N LEU A 143 4.91 -17.10 -11.08
CA LEU A 143 5.80 -17.25 -12.23
C LEU A 143 7.30 -17.19 -11.87
N GLY A 144 7.64 -16.95 -10.59
CA GLY A 144 9.02 -16.97 -10.10
C GLY A 144 9.89 -15.82 -10.60
N TYR A 145 9.31 -14.70 -11.02
CA TYR A 145 10.09 -13.55 -11.48
C TYR A 145 10.81 -12.85 -10.31
N GLU A 146 12.04 -12.40 -10.55
CA GLU A 146 12.78 -11.62 -9.55
C GLU A 146 12.08 -10.26 -9.32
N ILE A 147 11.60 -10.04 -8.09
CA ILE A 147 10.90 -8.80 -7.70
C ILE A 147 11.91 -7.75 -7.22
N HIS A 148 12.92 -8.16 -6.47
CA HIS A 148 13.94 -7.27 -5.92
C HIS A 148 15.22 -8.07 -5.63
N ARG A 149 16.38 -7.44 -5.84
CA ARG A 149 17.68 -8.00 -5.52
C ARG A 149 18.33 -7.18 -4.42
N HIS A 150 18.63 -7.80 -3.28
CA HIS A 150 19.44 -7.19 -2.23
C HIS A 150 20.91 -7.60 -2.39
N PHE A 151 21.82 -6.64 -2.23
CA PHE A 151 23.25 -6.91 -2.13
C PHE A 151 23.80 -6.18 -0.90
N PRO A 152 24.26 -6.91 0.14
CA PRO A 152 24.33 -8.38 0.27
C PRO A 152 22.93 -9.03 0.35
N PRO A 153 22.81 -10.34 0.05
CA PRO A 153 21.55 -11.05 0.19
C PRO A 153 21.10 -11.06 1.66
N ILE A 154 19.86 -10.63 1.92
CA ILE A 154 19.26 -10.63 3.26
C ILE A 154 18.16 -11.68 3.27
N ALA A 155 18.33 -12.75 4.07
CA ALA A 155 17.30 -13.74 4.31
C ALA A 155 16.59 -13.44 5.64
N ARG A 156 15.26 -13.47 5.66
CA ARG A 156 14.49 -13.40 6.92
C ARG A 156 14.43 -14.79 7.52
N LEU A 157 14.95 -14.95 8.73
CA LEU A 157 14.79 -16.18 9.50
C LEU A 157 13.39 -16.20 10.14
N PRO A 158 12.70 -17.35 10.15
CA PRO A 158 11.48 -17.50 10.92
C PRO A 158 11.81 -17.36 12.40
N VAL A 159 11.05 -16.51 13.10
CA VAL A 159 11.13 -16.39 14.57
C VAL A 159 10.11 -17.35 15.15
N HIS A 160 10.52 -18.16 16.11
CA HIS A 160 9.65 -19.08 16.84
C HIS A 160 9.96 -19.00 18.34
N LEU A 161 9.02 -19.47 19.16
CA LEU A 161 9.22 -19.63 20.60
C LEU A 161 10.18 -20.81 20.87
N PRO A 162 10.74 -20.91 22.09
CA PRO A 162 11.49 -22.10 22.50
C PRO A 162 10.67 -23.37 22.24
N ASN A 163 11.27 -24.34 21.58
CA ASN A 163 10.67 -25.64 21.18
C ASN A 163 9.59 -25.61 20.09
N GLU A 164 9.32 -24.46 19.46
CA GLU A 164 8.38 -24.34 18.32
C GLU A 164 9.09 -24.18 16.97
N ASN A 165 10.23 -24.84 16.79
CA ASN A 165 11.02 -24.77 15.56
C ASN A 165 10.21 -25.28 14.36
N TYR A 166 10.21 -24.54 13.24
CA TYR A 166 9.66 -25.01 11.97
C TYR A 166 10.66 -25.93 11.26
N ILE A 167 10.26 -27.17 11.01
CA ILE A 167 11.09 -28.17 10.34
C ILE A 167 10.47 -28.47 8.97
N THR A 168 11.20 -28.18 7.90
CA THR A 168 10.78 -28.55 6.53
C THR A 168 11.39 -29.89 6.16
N TYR A 169 10.56 -30.84 5.74
CA TYR A 169 11.00 -32.15 5.25
C TYR A 169 10.34 -32.48 3.92
N HIS A 170 10.98 -33.35 3.15
CA HIS A 170 10.45 -33.83 1.89
C HIS A 170 9.26 -34.78 2.15
N ALA A 171 8.23 -34.75 1.30
CA ALA A 171 7.03 -35.57 1.50
C ALA A 171 7.32 -37.08 1.52
N SER A 172 8.40 -37.52 0.88
CA SER A 172 8.86 -38.91 0.87
C SER A 172 9.85 -39.26 1.99
N ALA A 173 10.18 -38.32 2.87
CA ALA A 173 11.16 -38.53 3.93
C ALA A 173 10.58 -39.41 5.03
N ASN A 174 11.43 -40.27 5.61
CA ASN A 174 11.03 -41.14 6.70
C ASN A 174 10.99 -40.35 8.02
N MET A 175 9.80 -40.23 8.62
CA MET A 175 9.60 -39.46 9.85
C MET A 175 10.44 -39.97 11.02
N SER A 176 10.62 -41.28 11.14
CA SER A 176 11.41 -41.89 12.21
C SER A 176 12.88 -41.48 12.14
N GLN A 177 13.42 -41.30 10.93
CA GLN A 177 14.79 -40.82 10.73
C GLN A 177 14.91 -39.34 11.06
N ILE A 178 13.92 -38.53 10.70
CA ILE A 178 13.91 -37.09 11.00
C ILE A 178 13.93 -36.88 12.52
N LEU A 179 13.05 -37.56 13.26
CA LEU A 179 12.97 -37.45 14.73
C LEU A 179 14.23 -37.96 15.46
N SER A 180 15.09 -38.73 14.79
CA SER A 180 16.35 -39.20 15.37
C SER A 180 17.49 -38.19 15.30
N GLN A 181 17.30 -37.08 14.55
CA GLN A 181 18.32 -36.04 14.41
C GLN A 181 18.57 -35.32 15.74
N GLU A 182 19.85 -35.12 16.05
CA GLU A 182 20.29 -34.46 17.29
C GLU A 182 19.79 -33.02 17.41
N PHE A 183 19.53 -32.35 16.28
CA PHE A 183 18.91 -31.02 16.24
C PHE A 183 17.47 -30.98 16.77
N LEU A 184 16.77 -32.13 16.80
CA LEU A 184 15.37 -32.25 17.23
C LEU A 184 15.20 -32.90 18.61
N ARG A 185 16.31 -33.25 19.27
CA ARG A 185 16.33 -33.69 20.68
C ARG A 185 16.57 -32.51 21.60
#